data_AF-A0A0D2IZG1-F1
#
_entry.id   AF-A0A0D2IZG1-F1
#
_cell.length_a   1.000
_cell.length_b   1.000
_cell.length_c   1.000
_cell.angle_alpha   90.00
_cell.angle_beta   90.00
_cell.angle_gamma   90.00
#
_symmetry.space_group_name_H-M   'P 1'
#
loop_
_entity.id
_entity.type
_entity.pdbx_description
1 polymer ?
#
loop_
_entity_poly.entity_id
_entity_poly.type
_entity_poly.pdbx_seq_one_letter_code
_entity_poly.pdbx_strand_id
1 'polypeptide(L)'
;MMRRVGEPKLTKEVTAELGNVTPYIIVPGPWSDDDILYHASNVASGLAQNNGHNCLAAEIVVTSKDWPLREKFVSALRACLSGIHERAAWYPGSDAKRAAFTRRFGNAEGLGRPVPGAAALEGGLKPQPWLLAAGGRRRGRGPGPEAFVSAGGGGASAARASTQEENWCGVLQEVALPGCGGDAAAFLGAAVDYANKQCWGTLACSVFVHPETQRRHAEAWEAALEGLRFGSICVNCPATTGFVATPLVWGAYPGNTPQDIGSGDSYVHNTYLLDHPEKSVCHAPWTYSPQPLWSVFQLGLEAAMPPALRYIVSQDRPLVALAYLMQVAVHALRGSVPPPWPWR
;
A
#
# COMPACT_ATOMS: atom_id res chain seq x y z
N MET A 1 -7.22 19.19 -15.19
CA MET A 1 -8.33 19.48 -14.27
C MET A 1 -8.48 20.99 -14.20
N MET A 2 -9.70 21.54 -14.32
CA MET A 2 -9.92 22.99 -14.10
C MET A 2 -9.75 23.26 -12.60
N ARG A 3 -8.83 24.19 -12.23
CA ARG A 3 -8.71 24.67 -10.84
C ARG A 3 -10.07 25.16 -10.37
N ARG A 4 -10.51 24.71 -9.19
CA ARG A 4 -11.71 25.25 -8.56
C ARG A 4 -11.41 26.70 -8.15
N VAL A 5 -12.36 27.61 -8.33
CA VAL A 5 -12.17 29.06 -8.10
C VAL A 5 -13.16 29.51 -7.03
N GLY A 6 -12.70 30.28 -6.06
CA GLY A 6 -13.53 30.87 -5.01
C GLY A 6 -12.70 31.70 -4.01
N GLU A 7 -13.29 32.78 -3.49
CA GLU A 7 -12.69 33.58 -2.43
C GLU A 7 -12.85 32.88 -1.07
N PRO A 8 -11.75 32.62 -0.32
CA PRO A 8 -11.84 32.06 1.02
C PRO A 8 -12.64 32.98 1.95
N LYS A 9 -13.60 32.43 2.70
CA LYS A 9 -14.39 33.20 3.68
C LYS A 9 -13.59 33.62 4.91
N LEU A 10 -12.43 33.02 5.12
CA LEU A 10 -11.52 33.30 6.23
C LEU A 10 -10.17 33.72 5.65
N THR A 11 -9.62 34.81 6.18
CA THR A 11 -8.26 35.29 5.84
C THR A 11 -7.17 34.66 6.70
N LYS A 12 -7.56 33.92 7.74
CA LYS A 12 -6.62 33.15 8.57
C LYS A 12 -6.08 31.98 7.76
N GLU A 13 -4.76 31.84 7.74
CA GLU A 13 -4.11 30.69 7.14
C GLU A 13 -4.54 29.40 7.84
N VAL A 14 -4.97 28.43 7.03
CA VAL A 14 -5.34 27.08 7.45
C VAL A 14 -4.62 26.13 6.53
N THR A 15 -3.75 25.32 7.10
CA THR A 15 -3.04 24.27 6.38
C THR A 15 -3.81 22.95 6.46
N ALA A 16 -3.67 22.10 5.45
CA ALA A 16 -4.29 20.77 5.43
C ALA A 16 -3.30 19.66 5.07
N GLU A 17 -3.59 18.46 5.56
CA GLU A 17 -3.06 17.18 5.08
C GLU A 17 -4.26 16.27 4.79
N LEU A 18 -4.27 15.66 3.61
CA LEU A 18 -5.38 14.88 3.07
C LEU A 18 -4.84 13.69 2.26
N GLY A 19 -5.69 12.68 2.06
CA GLY A 19 -5.33 11.44 1.36
C GLY A 19 -5.04 11.59 -0.12
N ASN A 20 -4.74 10.45 -0.74
CA ASN A 20 -4.67 10.30 -2.18
C ASN A 20 -5.10 8.89 -2.59
N VAL A 21 -5.37 8.70 -3.87
CA VAL A 21 -5.47 7.36 -4.44
C VAL A 21 -4.06 6.78 -4.53
N THR A 22 -3.60 6.19 -3.42
CA THR A 22 -2.21 5.83 -3.20
C THR A 22 -1.76 4.70 -4.15
N PRO A 23 -0.81 4.97 -5.07
CA PRO A 23 -0.28 3.95 -5.98
C PRO A 23 0.85 3.16 -5.33
N TYR A 24 0.75 1.83 -5.42
CA TYR A 24 1.79 0.86 -5.08
C TYR A 24 2.33 0.28 -6.39
N ILE A 25 3.52 0.73 -6.80
CA ILE A 25 4.16 0.42 -8.07
C ILE A 25 5.04 -0.82 -7.93
N ILE A 26 4.79 -1.84 -8.73
CA ILE A 26 5.49 -3.13 -8.73
C ILE A 26 6.40 -3.19 -9.96
N VAL A 27 7.69 -2.92 -9.76
CA VAL A 27 8.65 -2.78 -10.86
C VAL A 27 9.11 -4.17 -11.36
N PRO A 28 9.04 -4.45 -12.68
CA PRO A 28 9.53 -5.69 -13.27
C PRO A 28 10.98 -5.99 -12.86
N GLY A 29 11.22 -7.26 -12.52
CA GLY A 29 12.56 -7.70 -12.17
C GLY A 29 12.63 -9.21 -11.95
N PRO A 30 13.83 -9.72 -11.64
CA PRO A 30 14.09 -11.14 -11.41
C PRO A 30 13.67 -11.57 -9.99
N TRP A 31 12.39 -11.42 -9.66
CA TRP A 31 11.89 -11.70 -8.32
C TRP A 31 11.79 -13.21 -8.12
N SER A 32 12.33 -13.71 -7.00
CA SER A 32 12.11 -15.08 -6.56
C SER A 32 10.70 -15.28 -6.01
N ASP A 33 10.33 -16.53 -5.74
CA ASP A 33 9.03 -16.88 -5.16
C ASP A 33 8.86 -16.29 -3.75
N ASP A 34 9.96 -16.26 -2.98
CA ASP A 34 10.01 -15.66 -1.65
C ASP A 34 9.85 -14.14 -1.74
N ASP A 35 10.52 -13.48 -2.70
CA ASP A 35 10.37 -12.04 -2.94
C ASP A 35 8.93 -11.68 -3.28
N ILE A 36 8.31 -12.45 -4.19
CA ILE A 36 6.92 -12.26 -4.59
C ILE A 36 6.01 -12.35 -3.38
N LEU A 37 6.14 -13.40 -2.57
CA LEU A 37 5.28 -13.58 -1.41
C LEU A 37 5.48 -12.47 -0.38
N TYR A 38 6.73 -12.12 -0.12
CA TYR A 38 7.10 -11.06 0.81
C TYR A 38 6.51 -9.71 0.39
N HIS A 39 6.70 -9.28 -0.87
CA HIS A 39 6.17 -8.00 -1.33
C HIS A 39 4.65 -8.00 -1.49
N ALA A 40 4.05 -9.12 -1.90
CA ALA A 40 2.60 -9.27 -1.89
C ALA A 40 2.01 -9.09 -0.47
N SER A 41 2.69 -9.62 0.55
CA SER A 41 2.28 -9.43 1.96
C SER A 41 2.41 -7.97 2.42
N ASN A 42 3.42 -7.24 1.94
CA ASN A 42 3.59 -5.81 2.22
C ASN A 42 2.47 -4.98 1.58
N VAL A 43 2.11 -5.27 0.33
CA VAL A 43 0.97 -4.62 -0.35
C VAL A 43 -0.35 -4.92 0.37
N ALA A 44 -0.59 -6.18 0.73
CA ALA A 44 -1.76 -6.57 1.51
C ALA A 44 -1.81 -5.85 2.87
N SER A 45 -0.66 -5.65 3.51
CA SER A 45 -0.56 -4.90 4.76
C SER A 45 -0.88 -3.42 4.58
N GLY A 46 -0.41 -2.80 3.49
CA GLY A 46 -0.71 -1.42 3.14
C GLY A 46 -2.21 -1.15 2.93
N LEU A 47 -2.98 -2.14 2.50
CA LEU A 47 -4.45 -2.06 2.47
C LEU A 47 -5.07 -2.31 3.85
N ALA A 48 -4.70 -3.43 4.47
CA ALA A 48 -5.48 -3.98 5.58
C ALA A 48 -5.33 -3.21 6.89
N GLN A 49 -4.23 -2.47 7.08
CA GLN A 49 -4.06 -1.58 8.23
C GLN A 49 -5.24 -0.61 8.35
N ASN A 50 -5.81 -0.54 9.56
CA ASN A 50 -7.02 0.23 9.86
C ASN A 50 -8.19 -0.01 8.88
N ASN A 51 -8.28 -1.20 8.28
CA ASN A 51 -9.31 -1.56 7.30
C ASN A 51 -9.37 -0.62 6.07
N GLY A 52 -8.22 -0.11 5.63
CA GLY A 52 -8.13 0.82 4.49
C GLY A 52 -8.60 2.23 4.82
N HIS A 53 -8.85 2.56 6.09
CA HIS A 53 -9.21 3.91 6.56
C HIS A 53 -7.96 4.72 6.95
N ASN A 54 -6.94 4.69 6.10
CA ASN A 54 -5.74 5.51 6.22
C ASN A 54 -5.57 6.33 4.94
N CYS A 55 -5.12 7.57 5.07
CA CYS A 55 -4.84 8.47 3.93
C CYS A 55 -3.81 7.94 2.93
N LEU A 56 -3.02 6.95 3.35
CA LEU A 56 -1.93 6.29 2.63
C LEU A 56 -2.24 4.84 2.23
N ALA A 57 -3.48 4.37 2.49
CA ALA A 57 -3.85 2.99 2.28
C ALA A 57 -3.62 2.61 0.81
N ALA A 58 -3.12 1.40 0.57
CA ALA A 58 -2.96 0.91 -0.79
C ALA A 58 -4.32 0.90 -1.50
N GLU A 59 -4.49 1.74 -2.52
CA GLU A 59 -5.73 1.86 -3.29
C GLU A 59 -5.56 1.26 -4.69
N ILE A 60 -4.36 1.39 -5.27
CA ILE A 60 -4.02 0.88 -6.60
C ILE A 60 -2.69 0.15 -6.58
N VAL A 61 -2.66 -1.07 -7.12
CA VAL A 61 -1.43 -1.77 -7.49
C VAL A 61 -1.15 -1.55 -8.97
N VAL A 62 -0.02 -0.93 -9.30
CA VAL A 62 0.39 -0.68 -10.69
C VAL A 62 1.43 -1.74 -11.08
N THR A 63 1.13 -2.52 -12.12
CA THR A 63 2.01 -3.59 -12.64
C THR A 63 2.27 -3.40 -14.13
N SER A 64 3.35 -3.98 -14.65
CA SER A 64 3.53 -4.11 -16.09
C SER A 64 2.72 -5.29 -16.61
N LYS A 65 1.85 -5.07 -17.60
CA LYS A 65 1.03 -6.12 -18.22
C LYS A 65 1.89 -7.25 -18.78
N ASP A 66 3.06 -6.91 -19.32
CA ASP A 66 3.96 -7.81 -20.03
C ASP A 66 5.05 -8.41 -19.11
N TRP A 67 5.02 -8.12 -17.80
CA TRP A 67 5.96 -8.72 -16.85
C TRP A 67 5.62 -10.20 -16.61
N PRO A 68 6.55 -11.14 -16.90
CA PRO A 68 6.27 -12.58 -16.81
C PRO A 68 5.81 -13.06 -15.43
N LEU A 69 6.24 -12.39 -14.35
CA LEU A 69 5.86 -12.77 -12.98
C LEU A 69 4.60 -12.04 -12.48
N ARG A 70 3.94 -11.21 -13.30
CA ARG A 70 2.75 -10.45 -12.90
C ARG A 70 1.65 -11.35 -12.35
N GLU A 71 1.25 -12.39 -13.08
CA GLU A 71 0.17 -13.28 -12.61
C GLU A 71 0.54 -14.00 -11.31
N LYS A 72 1.82 -14.32 -11.16
CA LYS A 72 2.39 -14.90 -9.94
C LYS A 72 2.26 -13.92 -8.78
N PHE A 73 2.66 -12.67 -8.96
CA PHE A 73 2.50 -11.62 -7.95
C PHE A 73 1.05 -11.40 -7.53
N VAL A 74 0.12 -11.25 -8.49
CA VAL A 74 -1.30 -11.04 -8.15
C VAL A 74 -1.89 -12.26 -7.44
N SER A 75 -1.46 -13.48 -7.78
CA SER A 75 -1.87 -14.71 -7.09
C SER A 75 -1.38 -14.75 -5.64
N ALA A 76 -0.14 -14.33 -5.39
CA ALA A 76 0.39 -14.21 -4.02
C ALA A 76 -0.34 -13.12 -3.21
N LEU A 77 -0.70 -11.99 -3.84
CA LEU A 77 -1.50 -10.94 -3.21
C LEU A 77 -2.89 -11.46 -2.82
N ARG A 78 -3.56 -12.21 -3.70
CA ARG A 78 -4.84 -12.88 -3.38
C ARG A 78 -4.70 -13.82 -2.18
N ALA A 79 -3.65 -14.62 -2.14
CA ALA A 79 -3.41 -15.55 -1.03
C ALA A 79 -3.16 -14.80 0.28
N CYS A 80 -2.37 -13.71 0.25
CA CYS A 80 -2.16 -12.85 1.41
C CYS A 80 -3.49 -12.27 1.92
N LEU A 81 -4.26 -11.60 1.06
CA LEU A 81 -5.56 -11.02 1.43
C LEU A 81 -6.53 -12.08 1.97
N SER A 82 -6.54 -13.28 1.37
CA SER A 82 -7.34 -14.42 1.85
C SER A 82 -6.90 -14.95 3.22
N GLY A 83 -5.63 -14.71 3.60
CA GLY A 83 -5.08 -15.09 4.90
C GLY A 83 -5.41 -14.10 6.02
N ILE A 84 -5.80 -12.88 5.68
CA ILE A 84 -6.11 -11.82 6.66
C ILE A 84 -7.56 -11.96 7.11
N HIS A 85 -7.82 -11.82 8.40
CA HIS A 85 -9.19 -11.80 8.91
C HIS A 85 -10.00 -10.64 8.33
N GLU A 86 -11.26 -10.91 8.01
CA GLU A 86 -12.24 -9.87 7.68
C GLU A 86 -12.36 -8.87 8.83
N ARG A 87 -12.56 -7.59 8.49
CA ARG A 87 -12.70 -6.51 9.47
C ARG A 87 -13.94 -5.71 9.18
N ALA A 88 -14.49 -5.09 10.22
CA ALA A 88 -15.60 -4.18 10.06
C ALA A 88 -15.11 -2.84 9.49
N ALA A 89 -15.80 -2.37 8.45
CA ALA A 89 -15.65 -0.99 7.99
C ALA A 89 -16.44 -0.07 8.92
N TRP A 90 -15.73 0.62 9.81
CA TRP A 90 -16.32 1.45 10.84
C TRP A 90 -16.59 2.89 10.37
N TYR A 91 -15.95 3.32 9.27
CA TYR A 91 -16.10 4.69 8.77
C TYR A 91 -17.44 4.90 8.05
N PRO A 92 -18.18 5.99 8.29
CA PRO A 92 -19.45 6.27 7.64
C PRO A 92 -19.36 6.25 6.10
N GLY A 93 -20.33 5.62 5.44
CA GLY A 93 -20.40 5.52 3.98
C GLY A 93 -19.56 4.39 3.35
N SER A 94 -18.80 3.63 4.14
CA SER A 94 -17.97 2.53 3.63
C SER A 94 -18.76 1.49 2.84
N ASP A 95 -19.96 1.12 3.27
CA ASP A 95 -20.82 0.17 2.56
C ASP A 95 -21.21 0.66 1.17
N ALA A 96 -21.52 1.95 1.05
CA ALA A 96 -21.87 2.57 -0.23
C ALA A 96 -20.66 2.60 -1.18
N LYS A 97 -19.47 2.92 -0.66
CA LYS A 97 -18.22 2.91 -1.43
C LYS A 97 -17.85 1.49 -1.89
N ARG A 98 -17.94 0.48 -1.01
CA ARG A 98 -17.74 -0.93 -1.38
C ARG A 98 -18.74 -1.40 -2.43
N ALA A 99 -20.01 -1.04 -2.29
CA ALA A 99 -21.03 -1.37 -3.29
C ALA A 99 -20.77 -0.67 -4.64
N ALA A 100 -20.29 0.57 -4.63
CA ALA A 100 -19.87 1.28 -5.84
C ALA A 100 -18.67 0.61 -6.50
N PHE A 101 -17.69 0.18 -5.71
CA PHE A 101 -16.53 -0.58 -6.17
C PHE A 101 -16.97 -1.89 -6.87
N THR A 102 -17.81 -2.72 -6.23
CA THR A 102 -18.33 -3.95 -6.85
C THR A 102 -19.13 -3.70 -8.12
N ARG A 103 -19.95 -2.63 -8.16
CA ARG A 103 -20.68 -2.26 -9.38
C ARG A 103 -19.74 -1.83 -10.52
N ARG A 104 -18.67 -1.11 -10.20
CA ARG A 104 -17.65 -0.69 -11.17
C ARG A 104 -16.84 -1.87 -11.68
N PHE A 105 -16.49 -2.79 -10.79
CA PHE A 105 -15.66 -3.95 -11.07
C PHE A 105 -16.48 -5.23 -10.91
N GLY A 106 -17.17 -5.65 -11.98
CA GLY A 106 -17.98 -6.87 -11.96
C GLY A 106 -17.19 -8.17 -11.67
N ASN A 107 -15.86 -8.11 -11.69
CA ASN A 107 -14.95 -9.18 -11.30
C ASN A 107 -14.31 -8.99 -9.92
N ALA A 108 -14.78 -8.04 -9.09
CA ALA A 108 -14.24 -7.84 -7.75
C ALA A 108 -14.42 -9.10 -6.89
N GLU A 109 -13.32 -9.58 -6.32
CA GLU A 109 -13.27 -10.77 -5.49
C GLU A 109 -13.36 -10.38 -4.02
N GLY A 110 -14.27 -11.00 -3.25
CA GLY A 110 -14.25 -10.93 -1.79
C GLY A 110 -13.25 -11.93 -1.22
N LEU A 111 -12.25 -11.42 -0.51
CA LEU A 111 -11.16 -12.18 0.10
C LEU A 111 -11.12 -11.94 1.62
N GLY A 112 -10.62 -12.92 2.37
CA GLY A 112 -10.40 -12.80 3.80
C GLY A 112 -10.80 -14.06 4.55
N ARG A 113 -10.33 -14.19 5.79
CA ARG A 113 -10.79 -15.23 6.71
C ARG A 113 -11.98 -14.71 7.50
N PRO A 114 -13.15 -15.37 7.43
CA PRO A 114 -14.27 -15.03 8.29
C PRO A 114 -13.85 -15.04 9.76
N VAL A 115 -14.40 -14.13 10.55
CA VAL A 115 -14.19 -14.11 12.00
C VAL A 115 -15.23 -15.06 12.64
N PRO A 116 -14.82 -16.18 13.27
CA PRO A 116 -15.77 -17.14 13.84
C PRO A 116 -16.69 -16.49 14.87
N GLY A 117 -18.00 -16.74 14.77
CA GLY A 117 -18.99 -16.24 15.72
C GLY A 117 -19.33 -14.75 15.60
N ALA A 118 -18.70 -14.00 14.69
CA ALA A 118 -18.96 -12.57 14.49
C ALA A 118 -20.13 -12.34 13.52
N ALA A 119 -21.38 -12.55 14.00
CA ALA A 119 -22.58 -12.18 13.23
C ALA A 119 -22.76 -10.65 13.14
N ALA A 120 -22.31 -9.93 14.18
CA ALA A 120 -22.13 -8.48 14.25
C ALA A 120 -21.15 -8.18 15.38
N LEU A 121 -20.23 -7.25 15.16
CA LEU A 121 -19.43 -6.62 16.22
C LEU A 121 -20.31 -5.63 17.00
N GLU A 122 -19.81 -5.17 18.14
CA GLU A 122 -20.44 -4.12 18.93
C GLU A 122 -20.77 -2.89 18.04
N GLY A 123 -21.96 -2.32 18.20
CA GLY A 123 -22.44 -1.24 17.33
C GLY A 123 -23.07 -1.69 15.99
N GLY A 124 -23.27 -3.01 15.79
CA GLY A 124 -23.98 -3.55 14.61
C GLY A 124 -23.12 -3.62 13.34
N LEU A 125 -21.83 -3.28 13.46
CA LEU A 125 -20.87 -3.38 12.37
C LEU A 125 -20.60 -4.85 12.03
N LYS A 126 -20.57 -5.19 10.75
CA LYS A 126 -20.30 -6.57 10.31
C LYS A 126 -18.88 -6.68 9.76
N PRO A 127 -18.13 -7.74 10.09
CA PRO A 127 -16.90 -8.04 9.36
C PRO A 127 -17.20 -8.17 7.86
N GLN A 128 -16.30 -7.63 7.05
CA GLN A 128 -16.44 -7.59 5.61
C GLN A 128 -15.18 -8.11 4.93
N PRO A 129 -15.32 -8.79 3.78
CA PRO A 129 -14.17 -9.21 2.99
C PRO A 129 -13.47 -8.02 2.35
N TRP A 130 -12.16 -8.18 2.18
CA TRP A 130 -11.31 -7.34 1.35
C TRP A 130 -11.75 -7.52 -0.11
N LEU A 131 -12.08 -6.43 -0.81
CA LEU A 131 -12.43 -6.53 -2.22
C LEU A 131 -11.18 -6.32 -3.08
N LEU A 132 -10.89 -7.24 -3.99
CA LEU A 132 -9.80 -7.12 -4.96
C LEU A 132 -10.36 -7.12 -6.38
N ALA A 133 -10.12 -6.04 -7.13
CA ALA A 133 -10.37 -6.00 -8.58
C ALA A 133 -9.03 -6.11 -9.33
N ALA A 134 -8.64 -7.33 -9.70
CA ALA A 134 -7.37 -7.58 -10.38
C ALA A 134 -7.50 -8.60 -11.52
N GLY A 135 -6.53 -8.57 -12.45
CA GLY A 135 -6.46 -9.52 -13.54
C GLY A 135 -5.87 -10.87 -13.12
N GLY A 136 -5.81 -11.81 -14.06
CA GLY A 136 -5.25 -13.15 -13.84
C GLY A 136 -6.29 -14.16 -13.37
N ARG A 137 -6.02 -15.45 -13.63
CA ARG A 137 -6.96 -16.53 -13.33
C ARG A 137 -7.00 -16.84 -11.83
N ARG A 138 -8.20 -16.99 -11.27
CA ARG A 138 -8.39 -17.58 -9.94
C ARG A 138 -8.23 -19.10 -10.05
N ARG A 139 -7.36 -19.72 -9.24
CA ARG A 139 -7.42 -21.17 -9.00
C ARG A 139 -8.65 -21.43 -8.12
N GLY A 140 -9.70 -22.04 -8.69
CA GLY A 140 -10.87 -22.45 -7.92
C GLY A 140 -10.54 -23.55 -6.92
N ARG A 141 -11.14 -23.52 -5.73
CA ARG A 141 -11.15 -24.65 -4.79
C ARG A 141 -12.34 -25.55 -5.13
N GLY A 142 -12.15 -26.47 -6.07
CA GLY A 142 -13.09 -27.54 -6.41
C GLY A 142 -12.32 -28.84 -6.70
N PRO A 143 -12.91 -30.02 -6.50
CA PRO A 143 -12.21 -31.28 -6.73
C PRO A 143 -12.21 -31.58 -8.24
N GLY A 144 -11.11 -31.26 -8.93
CA GLY A 144 -10.92 -31.68 -10.32
C GLY A 144 -9.92 -30.82 -11.09
N PRO A 145 -9.19 -31.39 -12.07
CA PRO A 145 -8.13 -30.69 -12.80
C PRO A 145 -8.62 -29.62 -13.81
N GLU A 146 -9.91 -29.29 -13.87
CA GLU A 146 -10.46 -28.39 -14.91
C GLU A 146 -11.37 -27.24 -14.41
N ALA A 147 -11.30 -26.82 -13.15
CA ALA A 147 -12.05 -25.63 -12.71
C ALA A 147 -11.30 -24.31 -13.02
N PHE A 148 -11.12 -24.00 -14.31
CA PHE A 148 -10.69 -22.68 -14.78
C PHE A 148 -11.92 -21.84 -15.16
N VAL A 149 -12.34 -20.92 -14.30
CA VAL A 149 -13.30 -19.88 -14.74
C VAL A 149 -12.50 -18.80 -15.47
N SER A 150 -12.72 -18.72 -16.79
CA SER A 150 -12.26 -17.61 -17.61
C SER A 150 -13.00 -16.33 -17.21
N ALA A 151 -12.31 -15.44 -16.49
CA ALA A 151 -12.56 -14.01 -16.58
C ALA A 151 -11.31 -13.42 -17.26
N GLY A 152 -11.49 -12.84 -18.45
CA GLY A 152 -10.42 -12.45 -19.37
C GLY A 152 -9.24 -11.77 -18.68
N GLY A 153 -8.02 -12.22 -19.01
CA GLY A 153 -6.75 -11.90 -18.34
C GLY A 153 -6.27 -10.45 -18.40
N GLY A 154 -7.15 -9.46 -18.56
CA GLY A 154 -6.82 -8.07 -18.30
C GLY A 154 -7.06 -7.75 -16.83
N GLY A 155 -6.12 -7.08 -16.16
CA GLY A 155 -6.48 -6.27 -14.98
C GLY A 155 -7.57 -5.25 -15.33
N ALA A 156 -7.98 -4.42 -14.38
CA ALA A 156 -8.75 -3.24 -14.79
C ALA A 156 -7.90 -2.49 -15.83
N SER A 157 -8.42 -2.34 -17.06
CA SER A 157 -7.74 -1.46 -18.02
C SER A 157 -7.63 -0.08 -17.37
N ALA A 158 -6.59 0.70 -17.68
CA ALA A 158 -6.43 2.05 -17.13
C ALA A 158 -7.74 2.89 -17.24
N ALA A 159 -8.55 2.64 -18.27
CA ALA A 159 -9.86 3.28 -18.49
C ALA A 159 -10.97 2.88 -17.48
N ARG A 160 -10.86 1.74 -16.80
CA ARG A 160 -11.81 1.26 -15.78
C ARG A 160 -11.32 1.46 -14.35
N ALA A 161 -10.10 1.94 -14.15
CA ALA A 161 -9.57 2.18 -12.82
C ALA A 161 -10.37 3.30 -12.11
N SER A 162 -10.66 3.16 -10.82
CA SER A 162 -11.20 4.22 -9.97
C SER A 162 -10.01 5.00 -9.42
N THR A 163 -9.58 6.04 -10.14
CA THR A 163 -8.35 6.75 -9.81
C THR A 163 -8.57 8.19 -9.35
N GLN A 164 -9.81 8.68 -9.46
CA GLN A 164 -10.18 10.07 -9.16
C GLN A 164 -10.91 10.24 -7.83
N GLU A 165 -11.36 9.13 -7.24
CA GLU A 165 -12.08 9.10 -5.98
C GLU A 165 -11.47 8.01 -5.09
N GLU A 166 -11.09 8.41 -3.89
CA GLU A 166 -10.56 7.52 -2.86
C GLU A 166 -11.66 6.63 -2.28
N ASN A 167 -11.41 5.32 -2.21
CA ASN A 167 -12.39 4.37 -1.70
C ASN A 167 -12.43 4.36 -0.17
N TRP A 168 -11.34 4.69 0.53
CA TRP A 168 -11.30 4.82 1.99
C TRP A 168 -11.99 3.65 2.71
N CYS A 169 -11.71 2.43 2.27
CA CYS A 169 -12.21 1.18 2.86
C CYS A 169 -11.37 0.00 2.34
N GLY A 170 -11.66 -1.21 2.81
CA GLY A 170 -10.93 -2.44 2.45
C GLY A 170 -11.16 -2.91 1.00
N VAL A 171 -10.81 -2.08 0.01
CA VAL A 171 -10.85 -2.40 -1.41
C VAL A 171 -9.53 -2.06 -2.08
N LEU A 172 -9.11 -2.86 -3.06
CA LEU A 172 -7.87 -2.69 -3.80
C LEU A 172 -8.10 -3.05 -5.26
N GLN A 173 -7.53 -2.27 -6.18
CA GLN A 173 -7.58 -2.57 -7.61
C GLN A 173 -6.17 -2.70 -8.19
N GLU A 174 -6.05 -3.49 -9.24
CA GLU A 174 -4.81 -3.64 -9.99
C GLU A 174 -4.96 -3.04 -11.40
N VAL A 175 -3.98 -2.22 -11.78
CA VAL A 175 -3.86 -1.65 -13.11
C VAL A 175 -2.60 -2.18 -13.77
N ALA A 176 -2.80 -2.95 -14.84
CA ALA A 176 -1.74 -3.51 -15.66
C ALA A 176 -1.44 -2.57 -16.83
N LEU A 177 -0.32 -1.85 -16.76
CA LEU A 177 0.12 -0.92 -17.81
C LEU A 177 0.61 -1.71 -19.03
N PRO A 178 0.04 -1.50 -20.23
CA PRO A 178 0.49 -2.16 -21.45
C PRO A 178 1.72 -1.46 -22.05
N GLY A 179 2.39 -2.11 -22.99
CA GLY A 179 3.35 -1.46 -23.89
C GLY A 179 4.73 -1.20 -23.27
N CYS A 180 5.00 -1.80 -22.11
CA CYS A 180 6.32 -1.74 -21.47
C CYS A 180 7.20 -2.94 -21.84
N GLY A 181 6.64 -3.99 -22.47
CA GLY A 181 7.39 -5.17 -22.91
C GLY A 181 8.04 -5.98 -21.77
N GLY A 182 7.61 -5.74 -20.53
CA GLY A 182 8.23 -6.32 -19.32
C GLY A 182 9.57 -5.67 -18.95
N ASP A 183 10.01 -4.66 -19.69
CA ASP A 183 11.22 -3.89 -19.39
C ASP A 183 11.00 -2.93 -18.22
N ALA A 184 11.94 -2.91 -17.30
CA ALA A 184 11.82 -2.13 -16.08
C ALA A 184 11.98 -0.62 -16.32
N ALA A 185 12.88 -0.20 -17.21
CA ALA A 185 13.10 1.22 -17.49
C ALA A 185 11.90 1.85 -18.19
N ALA A 186 11.36 1.19 -19.22
CA ALA A 186 10.14 1.61 -19.89
C ALA A 186 8.95 1.64 -18.92
N PHE A 187 8.83 0.63 -18.05
CA PHE A 187 7.77 0.58 -17.05
C PHE A 187 7.88 1.70 -16.01
N LEU A 188 9.07 2.02 -15.51
CA LEU A 188 9.27 3.09 -14.53
C LEU A 188 8.73 4.42 -15.05
N GLY A 189 9.09 4.81 -16.28
CA GLY A 189 8.57 6.03 -16.91
C GLY A 189 7.04 6.01 -17.06
N ALA A 190 6.48 4.91 -17.55
CA ALA A 190 5.02 4.75 -17.70
C ALA A 190 4.28 4.79 -16.35
N ALA A 191 4.85 4.20 -15.30
CA ALA A 191 4.28 4.16 -13.97
C ALA A 191 4.30 5.54 -13.30
N VAL A 192 5.38 6.31 -13.45
CA VAL A 192 5.45 7.71 -13.00
C VAL A 192 4.39 8.55 -13.69
N ASP A 193 4.29 8.43 -15.02
CA ASP A 193 3.28 9.14 -15.80
C ASP A 193 1.86 8.79 -15.37
N TYR A 194 1.58 7.51 -15.17
CA TYR A 194 0.29 7.03 -14.69
C TYR A 194 -0.02 7.58 -13.30
N ALA A 195 0.90 7.43 -12.34
CA ALA A 195 0.71 7.88 -10.97
C ALA A 195 0.47 9.40 -10.90
N ASN A 196 1.27 10.20 -11.60
CA ASN A 196 1.17 11.66 -11.56
C ASN A 196 -0.04 12.23 -12.30
N LYS A 197 -0.54 11.55 -13.35
CA LYS A 197 -1.58 12.09 -14.23
C LYS A 197 -2.95 11.46 -13.99
N GLN A 198 -3.00 10.23 -13.46
CA GLN A 198 -4.22 9.46 -13.32
C GLN A 198 -4.65 9.26 -11.88
N CYS A 199 -3.73 9.15 -10.91
CA CYS A 199 -4.10 9.03 -9.50
C CYS A 199 -4.38 10.41 -8.91
N TRP A 200 -5.54 10.59 -8.30
CA TRP A 200 -5.89 11.81 -7.59
C TRP A 200 -5.08 11.92 -6.28
N GLY A 201 -4.59 13.13 -6.00
CA GLY A 201 -3.79 13.44 -4.82
C GLY A 201 -2.30 13.06 -4.95
N THR A 202 -1.50 13.66 -4.07
CA THR A 202 -0.03 13.61 -4.09
C THR A 202 0.57 13.35 -2.70
N LEU A 203 -0.19 12.76 -1.77
CA LEU A 203 0.29 12.46 -0.43
C LEU A 203 1.40 11.40 -0.45
N ALA A 204 1.06 10.16 -0.83
CA ALA A 204 1.97 9.03 -0.71
C ALA A 204 2.05 8.16 -1.97
N CYS A 205 3.19 7.51 -2.15
CA CYS A 205 3.40 6.46 -3.13
C CYS A 205 4.34 5.38 -2.55
N SER A 206 4.16 4.12 -2.93
CA SER A 206 5.11 3.05 -2.63
C SER A 206 5.64 2.43 -3.92
N VAL A 207 6.94 2.15 -3.99
CA VAL A 207 7.59 1.54 -5.14
C VAL A 207 8.39 0.33 -4.68
N PHE A 208 8.12 -0.82 -5.29
CA PHE A 208 8.79 -2.09 -5.00
C PHE A 208 9.68 -2.45 -6.19
N VAL A 209 10.99 -2.44 -5.98
CA VAL A 209 11.99 -2.62 -7.03
C VAL A 209 13.18 -3.45 -6.54
N HIS A 210 13.46 -4.55 -7.24
CA HIS A 210 14.54 -5.47 -6.92
C HIS A 210 15.92 -4.78 -7.05
N PRO A 211 16.89 -5.02 -6.13
CA PRO A 211 18.20 -4.34 -6.16
C PRO A 211 18.97 -4.51 -7.47
N GLU A 212 18.83 -5.66 -8.13
CA GLU A 212 19.42 -5.90 -9.45
C GLU A 212 18.79 -5.04 -10.54
N THR A 213 17.48 -4.84 -10.50
CA THR A 213 16.76 -3.94 -11.41
C THR A 213 17.21 -2.50 -11.19
N GLN A 214 17.32 -2.05 -9.93
CA GLN A 214 17.83 -0.71 -9.60
C GLN A 214 19.22 -0.48 -10.19
N ARG A 215 20.14 -1.44 -10.00
CA ARG A 215 21.51 -1.32 -10.54
C ARG A 215 21.57 -1.33 -12.06
N ARG A 216 20.79 -2.20 -12.71
CA ARG A 216 20.78 -2.31 -14.18
C ARG A 216 20.16 -1.12 -14.88
N HIS A 217 19.17 -0.48 -14.25
CA HIS A 217 18.42 0.64 -14.80
C HIS A 217 18.56 1.89 -13.92
N ALA A 218 19.76 2.15 -13.42
CA ALA A 218 20.02 3.20 -12.43
C ALA A 218 19.52 4.58 -12.88
N GLU A 219 19.79 4.96 -14.13
CA GLU A 219 19.32 6.25 -14.69
C GLU A 219 17.78 6.34 -14.70
N ALA A 220 17.10 5.30 -15.15
CA ALA A 220 15.64 5.26 -15.17
C ALA A 220 15.05 5.22 -13.75
N TRP A 221 15.75 4.59 -12.81
CA TRP A 221 15.36 4.53 -11.41
C TRP A 221 15.44 5.90 -10.72
N GLU A 222 16.56 6.60 -10.87
CA GLU A 222 16.73 7.95 -10.33
C GLU A 222 15.74 8.93 -10.97
N ALA A 223 15.57 8.87 -12.30
CA ALA A 223 14.58 9.68 -13.01
C ALA A 223 13.14 9.40 -12.54
N ALA A 224 12.83 8.16 -12.15
CA ALA A 224 11.51 7.82 -11.61
C ALA A 224 11.29 8.40 -10.21
N LEU A 225 12.28 8.32 -9.31
CA LEU A 225 12.20 8.92 -7.98
C LEU A 225 12.06 10.46 -8.05
N GLU A 226 12.83 11.10 -8.92
CA GLU A 226 12.72 12.53 -9.20
C GLU A 226 11.33 12.86 -9.76
N GLY A 227 10.88 12.10 -10.76
CA GLY A 227 9.64 12.35 -11.47
C GLY A 227 8.36 12.09 -10.67
N LEU A 228 8.38 11.22 -9.65
CA LEU A 228 7.21 10.95 -8.80
C LEU A 228 6.84 12.16 -7.94
N ARG A 229 5.70 12.80 -8.22
CA ARG A 229 5.24 14.00 -7.52
C ARG A 229 4.36 13.64 -6.33
N PHE A 230 4.94 12.95 -5.37
CA PHE A 230 4.32 12.60 -4.09
C PHE A 230 5.18 13.12 -2.94
N GLY A 231 4.56 13.66 -1.89
CA GLY A 231 5.30 14.21 -0.76
C GLY A 231 5.97 13.15 0.12
N SER A 232 5.49 11.91 0.09
CA SER A 232 6.17 10.75 0.68
C SER A 232 6.26 9.56 -0.29
N ILE A 233 7.48 9.17 -0.64
CA ILE A 233 7.78 8.00 -1.47
C ILE A 233 8.43 6.92 -0.59
N CYS A 234 7.86 5.72 -0.57
CA CYS A 234 8.38 4.58 0.19
C CYS A 234 8.92 3.51 -0.78
N VAL A 235 10.21 3.18 -0.68
CA VAL A 235 10.88 2.21 -1.53
C VAL A 235 11.01 0.88 -0.78
N ASN A 236 10.44 -0.18 -1.35
CA ASN A 236 10.41 -1.55 -0.83
C ASN A 236 9.67 -1.75 0.50
N CYS A 237 8.81 -0.80 0.88
CA CYS A 237 7.98 -0.84 2.08
C CYS A 237 6.62 -0.16 1.83
N PRO A 238 5.59 -0.45 2.65
CA PRO A 238 4.30 0.24 2.56
C PRO A 238 4.41 1.73 2.94
N ALA A 239 3.52 2.54 2.39
CA ALA A 239 3.47 4.00 2.59
C ALA A 239 3.41 4.42 4.07
N THR A 240 2.86 3.57 4.95
CA THR A 240 2.83 3.78 6.41
C THR A 240 4.22 4.06 6.99
N THR A 241 5.27 3.48 6.40
CA THR A 241 6.64 3.66 6.88
C THR A 241 7.13 5.11 6.76
N GLY A 242 6.71 5.82 5.70
CA GLY A 242 7.01 7.23 5.53
C GLY A 242 6.34 8.10 6.60
N PHE A 243 5.12 7.76 7.02
CA PHE A 243 4.41 8.47 8.08
C PHE A 243 5.07 8.27 9.45
N VAL A 244 5.42 7.04 9.82
CA VAL A 244 5.96 6.79 11.18
C VAL A 244 7.37 7.37 11.41
N ALA A 245 8.10 7.70 10.34
CA ALA A 245 9.44 8.29 10.42
C ALA A 245 9.34 9.81 10.58
N THR A 246 9.25 10.28 11.82
CA THR A 246 9.13 11.73 12.14
C THR A 246 10.26 12.66 11.64
N PRO A 247 11.47 12.18 11.28
CA PRO A 247 12.42 13.03 10.57
C PRO A 247 12.05 13.37 9.13
N LEU A 248 11.20 12.57 8.50
CA LEU A 248 10.68 12.81 7.16
C LEU A 248 9.56 13.86 7.20
N VAL A 249 9.34 14.56 6.09
CA VAL A 249 8.11 15.33 5.88
C VAL A 249 6.98 14.41 5.45
N TRP A 250 5.77 14.65 5.94
CA TRP A 250 4.56 13.93 5.55
C TRP A 250 3.46 14.91 5.14
N GLY A 251 3.07 14.89 3.87
CA GLY A 251 2.12 15.84 3.29
C GLY A 251 2.14 15.77 1.77
N ALA A 252 1.43 16.67 1.10
CA ALA A 252 1.36 16.69 -0.35
C ALA A 252 2.68 17.09 -1.01
N TYR A 253 2.90 16.63 -2.24
CA TYR A 253 3.90 17.26 -3.11
C TYR A 253 3.50 18.73 -3.38
N PRO A 254 4.46 19.69 -3.40
CA PRO A 254 4.15 21.11 -3.54
C PRO A 254 3.36 21.47 -4.81
N GLY A 255 2.44 22.44 -4.70
CA GLY A 255 1.72 23.01 -5.85
C GLY A 255 0.21 23.17 -5.68
N ASN A 256 -0.36 22.66 -4.58
CA ASN A 256 -1.77 22.85 -4.24
C ASN A 256 -2.06 24.29 -3.79
N THR A 257 -3.33 24.68 -3.84
CA THR A 257 -3.79 25.99 -3.34
C THR A 257 -5.00 25.82 -2.43
N PRO A 258 -5.38 26.82 -1.61
CA PRO A 258 -6.58 26.71 -0.79
C PRO A 258 -7.87 26.40 -1.56
N GLN A 259 -7.96 26.78 -2.84
CA GLN A 259 -9.10 26.49 -3.70
C GLN A 259 -9.04 25.09 -4.33
N ASP A 260 -7.84 24.54 -4.51
CA ASP A 260 -7.60 23.21 -5.06
C ASP A 260 -6.58 22.50 -4.18
N ILE A 261 -7.05 22.12 -2.98
CA ILE A 261 -6.19 21.71 -1.87
C ILE A 261 -5.56 20.33 -2.08
N GLY A 262 -6.10 19.52 -3.00
CA GLY A 262 -5.57 18.18 -3.30
C GLY A 262 -5.35 17.34 -2.04
N SER A 263 -4.10 16.92 -1.84
CA SER A 263 -3.66 16.16 -0.65
C SER A 263 -3.19 17.05 0.52
N GLY A 264 -3.42 18.36 0.45
CA GLY A 264 -2.94 19.33 1.42
C GLY A 264 -1.94 20.33 0.85
N ASP A 265 -1.56 21.32 1.64
CA ASP A 265 -0.62 22.40 1.31
C ASP A 265 0.48 22.57 2.36
N SER A 266 0.60 21.62 3.29
CA SER A 266 1.61 21.63 4.34
C SER A 266 2.05 20.21 4.70
N TYR A 267 3.02 20.14 5.61
CA TYR A 267 3.60 18.91 6.12
C TYR A 267 3.34 18.78 7.62
N VAL A 268 3.03 17.56 8.05
CA VAL A 268 3.30 17.14 9.42
C VAL A 268 4.72 16.55 9.48
N HIS A 269 5.27 16.43 10.70
CA HIS A 269 6.65 15.99 10.95
C HIS A 269 7.73 17.01 10.59
N ASN A 270 8.79 16.65 9.84
CA ASN A 270 9.95 17.51 9.58
C ASN A 270 10.75 17.88 10.85
N THR A 271 11.17 16.90 11.67
CA THR A 271 11.90 17.21 12.92
C THR A 271 13.25 17.90 12.71
N TYR A 272 13.83 17.85 11.51
CA TYR A 272 15.02 18.60 11.14
C TYR A 272 14.75 20.06 10.75
N LEU A 273 13.48 20.47 10.67
CA LEU A 273 13.07 21.82 10.29
C LEU A 273 13.67 22.26 8.94
N LEU A 274 13.73 21.32 7.99
CA LEU A 274 14.17 21.64 6.63
C LEU A 274 13.20 22.65 6.01
N ASP A 275 13.75 23.67 5.39
CA ASP A 275 12.99 24.73 4.75
C ASP A 275 12.57 24.30 3.33
N HIS A 276 11.31 24.55 2.97
CA HIS A 276 10.71 24.21 1.67
C HIS A 276 11.04 22.79 1.14
N PRO A 277 10.83 21.71 1.91
CA PRO A 277 11.08 20.36 1.44
C PRO A 277 10.09 20.01 0.32
N GLU A 278 10.57 19.36 -0.73
CA GLU A 278 9.74 18.94 -1.86
C GLU A 278 9.04 17.59 -1.61
N LYS A 279 9.80 16.63 -1.07
CA LYS A 279 9.31 15.28 -0.74
C LYS A 279 10.29 14.56 0.19
N SER A 280 9.80 13.48 0.80
CA SER A 280 10.59 12.48 1.51
C SER A 280 10.71 11.20 0.68
N VAL A 281 11.90 10.59 0.68
CA VAL A 281 12.10 9.24 0.12
C VAL A 281 12.61 8.31 1.22
N CYS A 282 11.78 7.35 1.61
CA CYS A 282 12.10 6.35 2.63
C CYS A 282 12.57 5.06 1.94
N HIS A 283 13.83 4.66 2.13
CA HIS A 283 14.37 3.43 1.56
C HIS A 283 14.38 2.31 2.60
N ALA A 284 13.71 1.19 2.29
CA ALA A 284 13.83 -0.06 3.03
C ALA A 284 14.73 -1.06 2.30
N PRO A 285 15.36 -2.01 3.04
CA PRO A 285 15.95 -3.20 2.44
C PRO A 285 14.95 -3.93 1.55
N TRP A 286 15.42 -4.63 0.52
CA TRP A 286 14.56 -5.42 -0.36
C TRP A 286 13.73 -6.43 0.43
N THR A 287 14.38 -7.22 1.28
CA THR A 287 13.71 -8.09 2.26
C THR A 287 14.32 -7.93 3.65
N TYR A 288 13.54 -8.18 4.70
CA TYR A 288 14.00 -8.23 6.10
C TYR A 288 13.45 -9.46 6.84
N SER A 289 14.18 -9.89 7.86
CA SER A 289 13.78 -10.94 8.80
C SER A 289 14.20 -10.54 10.22
N PRO A 290 13.35 -10.71 11.26
CA PRO A 290 11.99 -11.27 11.24
C PRO A 290 10.98 -10.37 10.52
N GLN A 291 9.72 -10.79 10.46
CA GLN A 291 8.68 -10.00 9.81
C GLN A 291 8.57 -8.58 10.40
N PRO A 292 8.28 -7.59 9.54
CA PRO A 292 8.29 -6.20 9.92
C PRO A 292 7.10 -5.87 10.81
N LEU A 293 7.23 -4.78 11.57
CA LEU A 293 6.19 -4.32 12.48
C LEU A 293 4.89 -3.94 11.78
N TRP A 294 4.93 -3.58 10.50
CA TRP A 294 3.72 -3.25 9.72
C TRP A 294 3.03 -4.47 9.10
N SER A 295 3.65 -5.65 9.13
CA SER A 295 3.07 -6.85 8.53
C SER A 295 1.82 -7.27 9.27
N VAL A 296 0.75 -7.53 8.52
CA VAL A 296 -0.47 -8.15 9.05
C VAL A 296 -0.29 -9.61 9.48
N PHE A 297 0.86 -10.20 9.19
CA PHE A 297 1.25 -11.54 9.66
C PHE A 297 2.25 -11.50 10.82
N GLN A 298 2.54 -10.31 11.36
CA GLN A 298 3.26 -10.12 12.62
C GLN A 298 2.26 -10.05 13.78
N LEU A 299 1.80 -11.20 14.26
CA LEU A 299 0.75 -11.29 15.30
C LEU A 299 1.27 -10.95 16.70
N GLY A 300 2.58 -10.94 16.91
CA GLY A 300 3.21 -10.65 18.21
C GLY A 300 3.35 -9.16 18.51
N LEU A 301 2.88 -8.27 17.62
CA LEU A 301 3.13 -6.83 17.73
C LEU A 301 2.58 -6.22 19.01
N GLU A 302 1.38 -6.63 19.45
CA GLU A 302 0.77 -6.15 20.69
C GLU A 302 1.66 -6.44 21.90
N ALA A 303 2.24 -7.65 21.96
CA ALA A 303 3.17 -8.03 23.02
C ALA A 303 4.55 -7.36 22.86
N ALA A 304 4.97 -7.06 21.63
CA ALA A 304 6.24 -6.40 21.34
C ALA A 304 6.24 -4.89 21.63
N MET A 305 5.07 -4.23 21.63
CA MET A 305 4.99 -2.78 21.76
C MET A 305 5.39 -2.25 23.14
N PRO A 306 4.92 -2.80 24.27
CA PRO A 306 5.37 -2.33 25.60
C PRO A 306 6.89 -2.40 25.82
N PRO A 307 7.61 -3.50 25.51
CA PRO A 307 9.07 -3.50 25.61
C PRO A 307 9.74 -2.57 24.58
N ALA A 308 9.16 -2.36 23.40
CA ALA A 308 9.70 -1.39 22.43
C ALA A 308 9.66 0.05 22.96
N LEU A 309 8.55 0.47 23.57
CA LEU A 309 8.45 1.78 24.23
C LEU A 309 9.46 1.93 25.37
N ARG A 310 9.63 0.88 26.17
CA ARG A 310 10.63 0.87 27.25
C ARG A 310 12.06 0.93 26.73
N TYR A 311 12.36 0.25 25.61
CA TYR A 311 13.64 0.37 24.92
C TYR A 311 13.90 1.83 24.52
N ILE A 312 12.95 2.49 23.85
CA ILE A 312 13.09 3.87 23.37
C ILE A 312 13.41 4.85 24.50
N VAL A 313 12.79 4.71 25.68
CA VAL A 313 13.00 5.63 26.81
C VAL A 313 14.17 5.26 27.72
N SER A 314 14.82 4.11 27.49
CA SER A 314 15.93 3.61 28.34
C SER A 314 17.30 3.73 27.66
N GLN A 315 17.44 4.56 26.62
CA GLN A 315 18.69 4.70 25.85
C GLN A 315 19.87 5.22 26.71
N ASP A 316 19.58 5.87 27.84
CA ASP A 316 20.55 6.29 28.87
C ASP A 316 21.14 5.12 29.67
N ARG A 317 20.53 3.91 29.59
CA ARG A 317 20.91 2.71 30.36
C ARG A 317 21.13 1.52 29.44
N PRO A 318 22.32 1.35 28.85
CA PRO A 318 22.57 0.39 27.77
C PRO A 318 22.17 -1.06 28.07
N LEU A 319 22.45 -1.56 29.29
CA LEU A 319 22.09 -2.93 29.67
C LEU A 319 20.57 -3.12 29.81
N VAL A 320 19.87 -2.10 30.29
CA VAL A 320 18.40 -2.11 30.41
C VAL A 320 17.76 -2.01 29.03
N ALA A 321 18.27 -1.11 28.18
CA ALA A 321 17.86 -1.01 26.78
C ALA A 321 18.04 -2.36 26.06
N LEU A 322 19.21 -2.99 26.19
CA LEU A 322 19.47 -4.30 25.60
C LEU A 322 18.47 -5.37 26.08
N ALA A 323 18.13 -5.39 27.37
CA ALA A 323 17.14 -6.32 27.91
C ALA A 323 15.75 -6.13 27.28
N TYR A 324 15.31 -4.89 27.06
CA TYR A 324 14.06 -4.60 26.37
C TYR A 324 14.13 -4.93 24.88
N LEU A 325 15.26 -4.65 24.22
CA LEU A 325 15.48 -5.01 22.82
C LEU A 325 15.39 -6.53 22.60
N MET A 326 15.96 -7.32 23.52
CA MET A 326 15.83 -8.78 23.49
C MET A 326 14.37 -9.22 23.63
N GLN A 327 13.57 -8.58 24.50
CA GLN A 327 12.14 -8.88 24.61
C GLN A 327 11.39 -8.56 23.30
N VAL A 328 11.67 -7.42 22.67
CA VAL A 328 11.12 -7.08 21.35
C VAL A 328 11.46 -8.15 20.33
N ALA A 329 12.73 -8.57 20.26
CA ALA A 329 13.17 -9.62 19.33
C ALA A 329 12.45 -10.95 19.58
N VAL A 330 12.30 -11.37 20.85
CA VAL A 330 11.58 -12.59 21.21
C VAL A 330 10.11 -12.53 20.77
N HIS A 331 9.42 -11.42 21.03
CA HIS A 331 8.03 -11.25 20.63
C HIS A 331 7.88 -11.18 19.10
N ALA A 332 8.78 -10.47 18.40
CA ALA A 332 8.78 -10.40 16.95
C ALA A 332 9.02 -11.78 16.30
N LEU A 333 9.93 -12.58 16.84
CA LEU A 333 10.20 -13.95 16.35
C LEU A 333 9.02 -14.89 16.60
N ARG A 334 8.45 -14.88 17.82
CA ARG A 334 7.30 -15.72 18.17
C ARG A 334 6.03 -15.33 17.43
N GLY A 335 5.87 -14.05 17.11
CA GLY A 335 4.70 -13.50 16.43
C GLY A 335 4.75 -13.58 14.91
N SER A 336 5.91 -13.88 14.32
CA SER A 336 6.09 -13.93 12.87
C SER A 336 5.44 -15.19 12.31
N VAL A 337 4.27 -15.04 11.68
CA VAL A 337 3.62 -16.13 10.95
C VAL A 337 3.94 -15.99 9.47
N PRO A 338 4.48 -17.01 8.79
CA PRO A 338 4.75 -16.91 7.36
C PRO A 338 3.45 -16.61 6.59
N PRO A 339 3.49 -15.73 5.57
CA PRO A 339 2.31 -15.46 4.77
C PRO A 339 1.83 -16.73 4.06
N PRO A 340 0.54 -16.83 3.70
CA PRO A 340 0.00 -18.02 3.03
C PRO A 340 0.74 -18.30 1.71
N TRP A 341 1.35 -19.48 1.59
CA TRP A 341 2.10 -19.87 0.41
C TRP A 341 1.15 -20.31 -0.72
N PRO A 342 1.04 -19.58 -1.85
CA PRO A 342 0.05 -19.86 -2.90
C PRO A 342 0.42 -21.02 -3.83
N TRP A 343 1.67 -21.51 -3.79
CA TRP A 343 2.18 -22.58 -4.68
C TRP A 343 2.04 -23.99 -4.08
N ARG A 344 1.42 -24.12 -2.90
CA ARG A 344 1.14 -25.40 -2.23
C ARG A 344 -0.23 -25.92 -2.61
#